data_AF-A0A846NPS0-F1
#
_entry.id   AF-A0A846NPS0-F1
#
_cell.length_a   1.000
_cell.length_b   1.000
_cell.length_c   1.000
_cell.angle_alpha   90.00
_cell.angle_beta   90.00
_cell.angle_gamma   90.00
#
_symmetry.space_group_name_H-M   'P 1'
#
loop_
_entity.id
_entity.type
_entity.pdbx_description
1 polymer ?
#
loop_
_entity_poly.entity_id
_entity_poly.type
_entity_poly.pdbx_seq_one_letter_code
_entity_poly.pdbx_strand_id
1 'polypeptide(L)'
;MKVVKCETVDVEVPAETEIVIEGRILAETRVPEGPFGDYQGYYIPVSENHLLRVTTITHRENPIYQTILAGSVEDRFLVPGFPVSLEIYKAVKKVVPSVVDVTCWPYVFTAVVKIKKEWEGQPRQALLAGLGSSLRYIKFLIVVDDDIDIYDTREVMWAISTRCKPDKIIILPDVPTHPRDPFHLHRGKVGIDATFPLEARSHFVRAKVVDKEKINLDHYLHDV
;
A
#
# COMPACT_ATOMS: atom_id res chain seq x y z
N MET A 1 18.30 16.59 -9.69
CA MET A 1 19.19 15.70 -8.91
C MET A 1 20.57 15.72 -9.56
N LYS A 2 21.66 15.87 -8.80
CA LYS A 2 23.03 15.80 -9.34
C LYS A 2 23.47 14.34 -9.47
N VAL A 3 24.19 14.00 -10.53
CA VAL A 3 24.70 12.65 -10.81
C VAL A 3 26.20 12.68 -11.08
N VAL A 4 26.86 11.54 -10.91
CA VAL A 4 28.29 11.32 -11.19
C VAL A 4 28.47 9.95 -11.84
N LYS A 5 29.47 9.81 -12.73
CA LYS A 5 29.82 8.53 -13.35
C LYS A 5 30.44 7.59 -12.33
N CYS A 6 30.08 6.31 -12.41
CA CYS A 6 30.76 5.23 -11.71
C CYS A 6 32.21 5.03 -12.22
N GLU A 7 33.05 4.40 -11.40
CA GLU A 7 34.47 4.18 -11.68
C GLU A 7 34.71 3.02 -12.67
N THR A 8 33.91 1.96 -12.57
CA THR A 8 34.17 0.67 -13.25
C THR A 8 33.02 0.15 -14.12
N VAL A 9 31.87 0.84 -14.09
CA VAL A 9 30.68 0.51 -14.90
C VAL A 9 30.16 1.77 -15.59
N ASP A 10 29.60 1.62 -16.79
CA ASP A 10 29.05 2.73 -17.58
C ASP A 10 27.63 3.09 -17.11
N VAL A 11 27.55 3.58 -15.87
CA VAL A 11 26.31 3.96 -15.18
C VAL A 11 26.57 5.26 -14.39
N GLU A 12 25.55 6.10 -14.27
CA GLU A 12 25.58 7.27 -13.40
C GLU A 12 24.78 7.01 -12.12
N VAL A 13 25.27 7.52 -10.99
CA VAL A 13 24.63 7.40 -9.66
C VAL A 13 24.39 8.78 -9.05
N PRO A 14 23.45 8.93 -8.10
CA PRO A 14 23.26 10.20 -7.41
C PRO A 14 24.55 10.61 -6.68
N ALA A 15 25.06 11.81 -6.98
CA ALA A 15 26.36 12.27 -6.47
C ALA A 15 26.41 12.46 -4.94
N GLU A 16 25.24 12.51 -4.30
CA GLU A 16 25.08 12.73 -2.86
C GLU A 16 24.80 11.42 -2.08
N THR A 17 24.97 10.26 -2.71
CA THR A 17 24.80 8.94 -2.08
C THR A 17 25.86 8.69 -1.00
N GLU A 18 25.48 8.01 0.09
CA GLU A 18 26.41 7.60 1.16
C GLU A 18 27.37 6.48 0.73
N ILE A 19 26.84 5.41 0.11
CA ILE A 19 27.57 4.22 -0.31
C ILE A 19 27.09 3.78 -1.70
N VAL A 20 28.02 3.49 -2.60
CA VAL A 20 27.76 2.95 -3.95
C VAL A 20 28.52 1.63 -4.09
N ILE A 21 27.82 0.58 -4.54
CA ILE A 21 28.40 -0.73 -4.84
C ILE A 21 28.27 -0.95 -6.35
N GLU A 22 29.41 -0.92 -7.04
CA GLU A 22 29.49 -1.16 -8.48
C GLU A 22 29.78 -2.63 -8.75
N GLY A 23 29.19 -3.16 -9.82
CA GLY A 23 29.43 -4.54 -10.20
C GLY A 23 28.67 -4.95 -11.45
N ARG A 24 28.80 -6.24 -11.81
CA ARG A 24 28.13 -6.85 -12.96
C ARG A 24 27.38 -8.10 -12.53
N ILE A 25 26.13 -8.22 -12.97
CA ILE A 25 25.33 -9.42 -12.77
C ILE A 25 25.82 -10.48 -13.76
N LEU A 26 26.23 -11.65 -13.27
CA LEU A 26 26.67 -12.76 -14.11
C LEU A 26 25.45 -13.53 -14.62
N ALA A 27 25.20 -13.46 -15.93
CA ALA A 27 24.02 -14.04 -16.55
C ALA A 27 23.95 -15.57 -16.41
N GLU A 28 25.10 -16.24 -16.52
CA GLU A 28 25.21 -17.71 -16.53
C GLU A 28 25.55 -18.30 -15.16
N THR A 29 25.80 -17.46 -14.14
CA THR A 29 26.13 -17.92 -12.80
C THR A 29 24.94 -17.74 -11.88
N ARG A 30 24.49 -18.85 -11.30
CA ARG A 30 23.51 -18.85 -10.21
C ARG A 30 24.11 -19.41 -8.94
N VAL A 31 23.63 -18.90 -7.82
CA VAL A 31 24.01 -19.33 -6.48
C VAL A 31 22.75 -19.42 -5.59
N PRO A 32 22.76 -20.27 -4.56
CA PRO A 32 21.71 -20.29 -3.55
C PRO A 32 21.60 -18.93 -2.84
N GLU A 33 20.40 -18.35 -2.82
CA GLU A 33 20.07 -17.11 -2.09
C GLU A 33 18.84 -17.34 -1.20
N GLY A 34 18.85 -16.71 -0.02
CA GLY A 34 17.84 -16.88 1.02
C GLY A 34 18.25 -17.86 2.14
N PRO A 35 17.33 -18.21 3.06
CA PRO A 35 15.97 -17.69 3.12
C PRO A 35 15.94 -16.21 3.52
N PHE A 36 14.89 -15.50 3.13
CA PHE A 36 14.72 -14.07 3.42
C PHE A 36 13.31 -13.78 3.94
N GLY A 37 13.18 -13.01 5.02
CA GLY A 37 11.87 -12.58 5.50
C GLY A 37 11.26 -11.57 4.54
N ASP A 38 10.09 -11.85 3.96
CA ASP A 38 9.42 -10.95 3.01
C ASP A 38 8.46 -10.00 3.72
N TYR A 39 8.06 -8.92 3.05
CA TYR A 39 7.07 -7.97 3.54
C TYR A 39 5.70 -8.62 3.86
N GLN A 40 5.42 -9.81 3.29
CA GLN A 40 4.24 -10.63 3.60
C GLN A 40 4.26 -11.21 5.03
N GLY A 41 5.40 -11.18 5.72
CA GLY A 41 5.59 -11.79 7.04
C GLY A 41 5.98 -13.27 7.00
N TYR A 42 6.31 -13.81 5.82
CA TYR A 42 6.78 -15.19 5.63
C TYR A 42 8.22 -15.22 5.16
N TYR A 43 8.91 -16.34 5.38
CA TYR A 43 10.22 -16.58 4.78
C TYR A 43 10.07 -17.05 3.34
N ILE A 44 10.82 -16.42 2.45
CA ILE A 44 11.08 -16.92 1.09
C ILE A 44 12.08 -18.07 1.21
N PRO A 45 11.80 -19.23 0.59
CA PRO A 45 12.73 -20.36 0.59
C PRO A 45 13.98 -20.03 -0.23
N VAL A 46 15.04 -20.82 0.00
CA VAL A 46 16.26 -20.72 -0.80
C VAL A 46 15.96 -21.01 -2.27
N SER A 47 16.50 -20.19 -3.17
CA SER A 47 16.40 -20.42 -4.61
C SER A 47 17.67 -19.99 -5.35
N GLU A 48 17.86 -20.52 -6.56
CA GLU A 48 19.00 -20.17 -7.42
C GLU A 48 18.81 -18.79 -8.05
N ASN A 49 19.58 -17.80 -7.59
CA ASN A 49 19.53 -16.42 -8.07
C ASN A 49 20.84 -15.98 -8.74
N HIS A 50 20.80 -14.88 -9.51
CA HIS A 50 22.01 -14.36 -10.16
C HIS A 50 23.04 -13.85 -9.16
N LEU A 51 24.33 -14.08 -9.45
CA LEU A 51 25.43 -13.50 -8.68
C LEU A 51 25.79 -12.09 -9.18
N LEU A 52 25.81 -11.11 -8.27
CA LEU A 52 26.43 -9.81 -8.50
C LEU A 52 27.93 -9.92 -8.20
N ARG A 53 28.78 -9.77 -9.23
CA ARG A 53 30.24 -9.63 -9.05
C ARG A 53 30.56 -8.15 -8.81
N VAL A 54 30.90 -7.80 -7.57
CA VAL A 54 31.33 -6.44 -7.19
C VAL A 54 32.69 -6.13 -7.81
N THR A 55 32.81 -4.95 -8.40
CA THR A 55 34.06 -4.43 -9.00
C THR A 55 34.65 -3.29 -8.19
N THR A 56 33.82 -2.44 -7.58
CA THR A 56 34.27 -1.28 -6.78
C THR A 56 33.21 -0.90 -5.75
N ILE A 57 33.65 -0.40 -4.60
CA ILE A 57 32.78 0.23 -3.60
C ILE A 57 33.32 1.64 -3.38
N THR A 58 32.49 2.66 -3.58
CA THR A 58 32.80 4.05 -3.26
C THR A 58 31.85 4.54 -2.18
N HIS A 59 32.31 5.45 -1.32
CA HIS A 59 31.50 5.99 -0.23
C HIS A 59 32.05 7.33 0.26
N ARG A 60 31.24 8.08 1.01
CA ARG A 60 31.68 9.29 1.71
C ARG A 60 32.64 8.97 2.85
N GLU A 61 33.42 9.95 3.29
CA GLU A 61 34.16 9.82 4.55
C GLU A 61 33.16 9.60 5.70
N ASN A 62 33.34 8.55 6.50
CA ASN A 62 32.41 8.11 7.56
C ASN A 62 30.96 7.91 7.09
N PRO A 63 30.69 6.93 6.21
CA PRO A 63 29.39 6.78 5.57
C PRO A 63 28.33 6.25 6.55
N ILE A 64 27.08 6.63 6.31
CA ILE A 64 25.91 6.08 7.00
C ILE A 64 25.36 4.89 6.20
N TYR A 65 25.29 3.73 6.83
CA TYR A 65 24.63 2.56 6.25
C TYR A 65 23.13 2.59 6.53
N GLN A 66 22.34 2.90 5.51
CA GLN A 66 20.88 2.84 5.57
C GLN A 66 20.39 1.46 5.17
N THR A 67 19.48 0.89 5.96
CA THR A 67 18.79 -0.36 5.63
C THR A 67 17.30 -0.24 5.96
N ILE A 68 16.49 -1.11 5.34
CA ILE A 68 15.07 -1.25 5.63
C ILE A 68 14.88 -2.62 6.26
N LEU A 69 14.39 -2.64 7.49
CA LEU A 69 14.08 -3.89 8.17
C LEU A 69 12.93 -4.57 7.43
N ALA A 70 13.13 -5.82 7.01
CA ALA A 70 12.08 -6.59 6.36
C ALA A 70 10.86 -6.75 7.27
N GLY A 71 9.67 -6.54 6.71
CA GLY A 71 8.44 -6.50 7.50
C GLY A 71 8.37 -5.31 8.47
N SER A 72 9.13 -4.24 8.28
CA SER A 72 8.84 -2.96 8.91
C SER A 72 7.64 -2.27 8.24
N VAL A 73 7.19 -1.15 8.81
CA VAL A 73 6.16 -0.31 8.18
C VAL A 73 6.69 0.25 6.85
N GLU A 74 7.97 0.57 6.81
CA GLU A 74 8.67 1.09 5.64
C GLU A 74 8.66 0.06 4.50
N ASP A 75 8.96 -1.20 4.81
CA ASP A 75 8.96 -2.30 3.84
C ASP A 75 7.55 -2.65 3.33
N ARG A 76 6.54 -2.61 4.21
CA ARG A 76 5.16 -3.00 3.85
C ARG A 76 4.33 -1.89 3.22
N PHE A 77 4.54 -0.66 3.64
CA PHE A 77 3.72 0.49 3.27
C PHE A 77 4.52 1.55 2.51
N LEU A 78 5.62 2.06 3.05
CA LEU A 78 6.31 3.19 2.42
C LEU A 78 6.84 2.84 1.03
N VAL A 79 7.47 1.67 0.88
CA VAL A 79 8.10 1.25 -0.38
C VAL A 79 7.05 0.78 -1.42
N PRO A 80 6.18 -0.22 -1.14
CA PRO A 80 5.23 -0.69 -2.14
C PRO A 80 3.83 -0.06 -1.98
N GLY A 81 3.35 0.16 -0.76
CA GLY A 81 1.98 0.61 -0.46
C GLY A 81 1.69 2.04 -0.92
N PHE A 82 2.60 2.99 -0.67
CA PHE A 82 2.39 4.39 -1.03
C PHE A 82 2.37 4.61 -2.56
N PRO A 83 3.31 4.07 -3.37
CA PRO A 83 3.23 4.17 -4.83
C PRO A 83 1.96 3.53 -5.42
N VAL A 84 1.54 2.38 -4.90
CA VAL A 84 0.29 1.71 -5.34
C VAL A 84 -0.94 2.54 -4.98
N SER A 85 -0.94 3.16 -3.79
CA SER A 85 -2.02 4.08 -3.38
C SER A 85 -2.14 5.26 -4.34
N LEU A 86 -1.00 5.83 -4.77
CA LEU A 86 -0.97 6.91 -5.75
C LEU A 86 -1.44 6.48 -7.14
N GLU A 87 -1.07 5.27 -7.58
CA GLU A 87 -1.54 4.67 -8.83
C GLU A 87 -3.07 4.58 -8.85
N ILE A 88 -3.66 4.02 -7.79
CA ILE A 88 -5.11 3.86 -7.63
C ILE A 88 -5.77 5.24 -7.53
N TYR A 89 -5.22 6.16 -6.73
CA TYR A 89 -5.74 7.53 -6.61
C TYR A 89 -5.85 8.18 -7.99
N LYS A 90 -4.79 8.13 -8.81
CA LYS A 90 -4.79 8.72 -10.16
C LYS A 90 -5.82 8.07 -11.08
N ALA A 91 -6.02 6.76 -10.99
CA ALA A 91 -7.01 6.06 -11.79
C ALA A 91 -8.44 6.41 -11.37
N VAL A 92 -8.73 6.36 -10.07
CA VAL A 92 -10.03 6.69 -9.50
C VAL A 92 -10.37 8.16 -9.76
N LYS A 93 -9.42 9.09 -9.58
CA LYS A 93 -9.65 10.53 -9.77
C LYS A 93 -10.18 10.90 -11.16
N LYS A 94 -9.84 10.12 -12.19
CA LYS A 94 -10.33 10.33 -13.56
C LYS A 94 -11.82 10.07 -13.72
N VAL A 95 -12.39 9.15 -12.93
CA VAL A 95 -13.80 8.74 -13.02
C VAL A 95 -14.64 9.25 -11.85
N VAL A 96 -14.03 9.42 -10.67
CA VAL A 96 -14.65 9.96 -9.45
C VAL A 96 -13.80 11.16 -8.98
N PRO A 97 -14.06 12.39 -9.48
CA PRO A 97 -13.32 13.58 -9.07
C PRO A 97 -13.44 13.91 -7.58
N SER A 98 -14.49 13.42 -6.91
CA SER A 98 -14.73 13.59 -5.48
C SER A 98 -13.94 12.63 -4.58
N VAL A 99 -13.01 11.83 -5.13
CA VAL A 99 -12.05 11.07 -4.32
C VAL A 99 -11.20 12.01 -3.47
N VAL A 100 -11.16 11.71 -2.18
CA VAL A 100 -10.47 12.50 -1.16
C VAL A 100 -9.08 11.94 -0.94
N ASP A 101 -8.98 10.64 -0.69
CA ASP A 101 -7.71 9.97 -0.36
C ASP A 101 -7.76 8.48 -0.73
N VAL A 102 -6.59 7.86 -0.90
CA VAL A 102 -6.44 6.42 -1.12
C VAL A 102 -5.24 5.92 -0.33
N THR A 103 -5.38 4.79 0.35
CA THR A 103 -4.29 4.16 1.09
C THR A 103 -4.27 2.66 0.90
N CYS A 104 -3.08 2.07 0.90
CA CYS A 104 -2.86 0.63 1.03
C CYS A 104 -2.35 0.26 2.44
N TRP A 105 -2.69 1.09 3.43
CA TRP A 105 -2.33 0.84 4.83
C TRP A 105 -3.15 -0.32 5.43
N PRO A 106 -2.55 -1.19 6.25
CA PRO A 106 -1.11 -1.34 6.54
C PRO A 106 -0.39 -2.31 5.59
N TYR A 107 -1.11 -2.98 4.67
CA TYR A 107 -0.56 -3.99 3.77
C TYR A 107 -0.95 -3.72 2.31
N VAL A 108 0.04 -3.75 1.41
CA VAL A 108 -0.12 -3.41 -0.02
C VAL A 108 -1.18 -4.22 -0.78
N PHE A 109 -1.66 -5.37 -0.26
CA PHE A 109 -2.70 -6.18 -0.92
C PHE A 109 -4.12 -5.66 -0.74
N THR A 110 -4.34 -4.70 0.16
CA THR A 110 -5.65 -4.09 0.41
C THR A 110 -5.57 -2.59 0.21
N ALA A 111 -6.43 -2.03 -0.63
CA ALA A 111 -6.58 -0.60 -0.80
C ALA A 111 -7.91 -0.11 -0.23
N VAL A 112 -7.91 1.08 0.35
CA VAL A 112 -9.09 1.80 0.80
C VAL A 112 -9.15 3.13 0.08
N VAL A 113 -10.28 3.40 -0.57
CA VAL A 113 -10.57 4.61 -1.34
C VAL A 113 -11.61 5.41 -0.58
N LYS A 114 -11.23 6.60 -0.12
CA LYS A 114 -12.12 7.55 0.55
C LYS A 114 -12.73 8.49 -0.48
N ILE A 115 -14.06 8.56 -0.54
CA ILE A 115 -14.77 9.46 -1.44
C ILE A 115 -15.75 10.35 -0.69
N LYS A 116 -15.95 11.57 -1.20
CA LYS A 116 -17.14 12.36 -0.87
C LYS A 116 -18.22 11.98 -1.87
N LYS A 117 -19.12 11.07 -1.49
CA LYS A 117 -20.12 10.52 -2.40
C LYS A 117 -21.17 11.58 -2.80
N GLU A 118 -21.38 11.74 -4.10
CA GLU A 118 -22.35 12.68 -4.70
C GLU A 118 -23.51 11.97 -5.42
N TRP A 119 -23.30 10.74 -5.90
CA TRP A 119 -24.36 9.89 -6.48
C TRP A 119 -24.07 8.39 -6.28
N GLU A 120 -25.11 7.54 -6.30
CA GLU A 120 -25.04 6.16 -5.77
C GLU A 120 -24.12 5.19 -6.50
N GLY A 121 -23.83 5.41 -7.79
CA GLY A 121 -22.93 4.53 -8.54
C GLY A 121 -21.47 4.95 -8.51
N GLN A 122 -21.11 6.08 -7.87
CA GLN A 122 -19.70 6.50 -7.73
C GLN A 122 -18.82 5.43 -7.09
N PRO A 123 -19.22 4.77 -5.98
CA PRO A 123 -18.39 3.73 -5.38
C PRO A 123 -18.08 2.62 -6.37
N ARG A 124 -19.06 2.21 -7.18
CA ARG A 124 -18.88 1.14 -8.17
C ARG A 124 -17.91 1.54 -9.29
N GLN A 125 -17.94 2.80 -9.73
CA GLN A 125 -16.95 3.31 -10.69
C GLN A 125 -15.54 3.36 -10.09
N ALA A 126 -15.42 3.81 -8.84
CA ALA A 126 -14.15 3.81 -8.11
C ALA A 126 -13.58 2.39 -7.96
N LEU A 127 -14.43 1.40 -7.62
CA LEU A 127 -14.05 -0.01 -7.55
C LEU A 127 -13.47 -0.51 -8.87
N LEU A 128 -14.17 -0.28 -9.99
CA LEU A 128 -13.71 -0.75 -11.31
C LEU A 128 -12.41 -0.08 -11.73
N ALA A 129 -12.29 1.25 -11.54
CA ALA A 129 -11.08 1.98 -11.89
C ALA A 129 -9.87 1.55 -11.04
N GLY A 130 -10.05 1.40 -9.72
CA GLY A 130 -8.97 1.01 -8.82
C GLY A 130 -8.53 -0.44 -8.96
N LEU A 131 -9.48 -1.38 -9.13
CA LEU A 131 -9.15 -2.79 -9.34
C LEU A 131 -8.46 -3.02 -10.69
N GLY A 132 -8.83 -2.24 -11.71
CA GLY A 132 -8.24 -2.29 -13.04
C GLY A 132 -6.89 -1.58 -13.15
N SER A 133 -6.58 -0.62 -12.27
CA SER A 133 -5.33 0.13 -12.33
C SER A 133 -4.15 -0.64 -11.75
N SER A 134 -4.32 -1.28 -10.59
CA SER A 134 -3.23 -1.99 -9.93
C SER A 134 -3.38 -3.51 -10.04
N LEU A 135 -2.79 -4.07 -11.10
CA LEU A 135 -2.86 -5.50 -11.35
C LEU A 135 -1.92 -6.31 -10.46
N ARG A 136 -0.79 -5.75 -9.99
CA ARG A 136 0.30 -6.50 -9.34
C ARG A 136 0.17 -6.72 -7.81
N TYR A 137 -0.69 -5.95 -7.13
CA TYR A 137 -0.77 -6.02 -5.66
C TYR A 137 -2.19 -6.10 -5.11
N ILE A 138 -3.14 -5.34 -5.64
CA ILE A 138 -4.45 -5.23 -5.00
C ILE A 138 -5.26 -6.52 -5.15
N LYS A 139 -5.57 -7.14 -4.01
CA LYS A 139 -6.53 -8.24 -3.88
C LYS A 139 -7.87 -7.74 -3.38
N PHE A 140 -7.88 -6.80 -2.43
CA PHE A 140 -9.09 -6.20 -1.88
C PHE A 140 -9.08 -4.69 -2.11
N LEU A 141 -10.19 -4.15 -2.59
CA LEU A 141 -10.37 -2.70 -2.71
C LEU A 141 -11.70 -2.31 -2.09
N ILE A 142 -11.64 -1.40 -1.12
CA ILE A 142 -12.77 -0.97 -0.31
C ILE A 142 -13.02 0.50 -0.58
N VAL A 143 -14.26 0.89 -0.83
CA VAL A 143 -14.65 2.30 -0.94
C VAL A 143 -15.44 2.71 0.29
N VAL A 144 -15.04 3.82 0.91
CA VAL A 144 -15.66 4.37 2.13
C VAL A 144 -16.00 5.85 1.96
N ASP A 145 -16.89 6.35 2.81
CA ASP A 145 -17.25 7.77 2.86
C ASP A 145 -16.13 8.63 3.47
N ASP A 146 -16.26 9.95 3.34
CA ASP A 146 -15.29 10.95 3.80
C ASP A 146 -15.20 11.10 5.32
N ASP A 147 -16.11 10.48 6.08
CA ASP A 147 -16.15 10.47 7.54
C ASP A 147 -15.39 9.30 8.21
N ILE A 148 -14.75 8.44 7.41
CA ILE A 148 -13.96 7.29 7.89
C ILE A 148 -12.48 7.64 7.91
N ASP A 149 -11.77 7.40 9.01
CA ASP A 149 -10.30 7.39 8.97
C ASP A 149 -9.81 6.11 8.29
N ILE A 150 -9.16 6.25 7.13
CA ILE A 150 -8.67 5.12 6.34
C ILE A 150 -7.33 4.57 6.85
N TYR A 151 -6.67 5.28 7.77
CA TYR A 151 -5.44 4.80 8.41
C TYR A 151 -5.72 4.02 9.71
N ASP A 152 -6.95 4.06 10.22
CA ASP A 152 -7.42 3.17 11.29
C ASP A 152 -8.20 1.98 10.70
N THR A 153 -7.60 0.80 10.72
CA THR A 153 -8.21 -0.42 10.20
C THR A 153 -9.51 -0.79 10.92
N ARG A 154 -9.69 -0.38 12.18
CA ARG A 154 -10.93 -0.63 12.93
C ARG A 154 -12.07 0.21 12.40
N GLU A 155 -11.81 1.45 11.97
CA GLU A 155 -12.81 2.31 11.35
C GLU A 155 -13.23 1.79 9.97
N VAL A 156 -12.26 1.33 9.17
CA VAL A 156 -12.55 0.70 7.88
C VAL A 156 -13.39 -0.57 8.06
N MET A 157 -13.01 -1.43 9.01
CA MET A 157 -13.80 -2.63 9.33
C MET A 157 -15.20 -2.29 9.83
N TRP A 158 -15.34 -1.25 10.66
CA TRP A 158 -16.65 -0.76 11.10
C TRP A 158 -17.52 -0.30 9.92
N ALA A 159 -16.95 0.41 8.95
CA ALA A 159 -17.67 0.84 7.75
C ALA A 159 -18.16 -0.38 6.95
N ILE A 160 -17.32 -1.40 6.76
CA ILE A 160 -17.73 -2.66 6.10
C ILE A 160 -18.87 -3.31 6.89
N SER A 161 -18.73 -3.46 8.21
CA SER A 161 -19.73 -4.15 9.03
C SER A 161 -21.08 -3.45 9.10
N THR A 162 -21.14 -2.13 8.90
CA THR A 162 -22.36 -1.33 9.13
C THR A 162 -22.95 -0.69 7.87
N ARG A 163 -22.17 -0.59 6.79
CA ARG A 163 -22.56 0.09 5.54
C ARG A 163 -22.46 -0.78 4.29
N CYS A 164 -21.77 -1.92 4.36
CA CYS A 164 -21.67 -2.82 3.20
C CYS A 164 -22.90 -3.70 3.07
N LYS A 165 -23.47 -3.74 1.86
CA LYS A 165 -24.47 -4.75 1.48
C LYS A 165 -23.77 -5.92 0.76
N PRO A 166 -23.74 -7.15 1.32
CA PRO A 166 -22.93 -8.24 0.75
C PRO A 166 -23.24 -8.63 -0.70
N ASP A 167 -24.49 -8.48 -1.16
CA ASP A 167 -24.91 -8.76 -2.54
C ASP A 167 -24.39 -7.74 -3.56
N LYS A 168 -23.83 -6.61 -3.10
CA LYS A 168 -23.22 -5.57 -3.97
C LYS A 168 -21.72 -5.77 -4.18
N ILE A 169 -21.09 -6.70 -3.46
CA ILE A 169 -19.66 -7.01 -3.57
C ILE A 169 -19.32 -7.48 -4.99
N ILE A 170 -18.21 -6.99 -5.52
CA ILE A 170 -17.67 -7.42 -6.82
C ILE A 170 -16.62 -8.48 -6.57
N ILE A 171 -16.73 -9.63 -7.24
CA ILE A 171 -15.69 -10.67 -7.24
C ILE A 171 -15.21 -10.83 -8.68
N LEU A 172 -13.92 -10.61 -8.90
CA LEU A 172 -13.24 -10.86 -10.17
C LEU A 172 -12.38 -12.13 -9.99
N PRO A 173 -12.85 -13.30 -10.43
CA PRO A 173 -12.13 -14.54 -10.22
C PRO A 173 -10.85 -14.60 -11.06
N ASP A 174 -9.86 -15.32 -10.56
CA ASP A 174 -8.65 -15.77 -11.28
C ASP A 174 -7.74 -14.68 -11.89
N VAL A 175 -7.95 -13.40 -11.56
CA VAL A 175 -7.06 -12.30 -11.98
C VAL A 175 -5.70 -12.45 -11.28
N PRO A 176 -4.59 -12.64 -12.00
CA PRO A 176 -3.27 -12.75 -11.38
C PRO A 176 -2.89 -11.44 -10.68
N THR A 177 -2.49 -11.52 -9.41
CA THR A 177 -2.05 -10.35 -8.64
C THR A 177 -0.56 -10.40 -8.34
N HIS A 178 -0.14 -11.30 -7.46
CA HIS A 178 1.26 -11.34 -7.02
C HIS A 178 2.03 -12.49 -7.66
N PRO A 179 3.23 -12.26 -8.26
CA PRO A 179 3.97 -13.32 -8.93
C PRO A 179 4.56 -14.38 -7.97
N ARG A 180 4.86 -14.01 -6.71
CA ARG A 180 5.42 -14.95 -5.71
C ARG A 180 4.29 -15.63 -4.95
N ASP A 181 3.58 -16.52 -5.65
CA ASP A 181 2.35 -17.16 -5.18
C ASP A 181 2.27 -18.63 -5.62
N PRO A 182 3.08 -19.52 -5.01
CA PRO A 182 3.15 -20.93 -5.41
C PRO A 182 1.84 -21.70 -5.20
N PHE A 183 0.95 -21.17 -4.36
CA PHE A 183 -0.33 -21.78 -4.01
C PHE A 183 -1.53 -21.05 -4.62
N HIS A 184 -1.31 -20.10 -5.53
CA HIS A 184 -2.37 -19.38 -6.23
C HIS A 184 -3.35 -18.59 -5.30
N LEU A 185 -2.89 -18.20 -4.10
CA LEU A 185 -3.66 -17.44 -3.11
C LEU A 185 -3.86 -15.98 -3.47
N HIS A 186 -3.00 -15.43 -4.31
CA HIS A 186 -3.02 -14.06 -4.83
C HIS A 186 -3.60 -14.01 -6.25
N ARG A 187 -4.57 -14.89 -6.52
CA ARG A 187 -5.42 -14.86 -7.71
C ARG A 187 -6.83 -14.43 -7.33
N GLY A 188 -7.42 -13.60 -8.18
CA GLY A 188 -8.72 -12.98 -7.99
C GLY A 188 -8.67 -11.67 -7.20
N LYS A 189 -9.72 -10.87 -7.34
CA LYS A 189 -9.87 -9.56 -6.68
C LYS A 189 -11.29 -9.37 -6.14
N VAL A 190 -11.42 -8.60 -5.08
CA VAL A 190 -12.70 -8.28 -4.42
C VAL A 190 -12.85 -6.77 -4.28
N GLY A 191 -14.00 -6.26 -4.71
CA GLY A 191 -14.41 -4.87 -4.53
C GLY A 191 -15.56 -4.75 -3.52
N ILE A 192 -15.38 -3.91 -2.50
CA ILE A 192 -16.36 -3.70 -1.42
C ILE A 192 -16.80 -2.24 -1.41
N ASP A 193 -18.11 -2.01 -1.57
CA ASP A 193 -18.74 -0.71 -1.34
C ASP A 193 -19.22 -0.66 0.11
N ALA A 194 -18.53 0.14 0.93
CA ALA A 194 -18.86 0.38 2.33
C ALA A 194 -19.33 1.83 2.56
N THR A 195 -20.00 2.42 1.56
CA THR A 195 -20.57 3.77 1.64
C THR A 195 -22.04 3.76 2.08
N PHE A 196 -22.50 4.76 2.83
CA PHE A 196 -23.92 4.87 3.21
C PHE A 196 -24.80 5.31 2.02
N PRO A 197 -26.05 4.86 1.87
CA PRO A 197 -26.97 5.39 0.86
C PRO A 197 -27.29 6.88 1.12
N LEU A 198 -27.13 7.72 0.09
CA LEU A 198 -27.32 9.17 0.15
C LEU A 198 -28.73 9.55 0.58
N GLU A 199 -29.75 8.82 0.11
CA GLU A 199 -31.15 9.07 0.46
C GLU A 199 -31.42 8.91 1.96
N ALA A 200 -30.65 8.06 2.65
CA ALA A 200 -30.78 7.81 4.08
C ALA A 200 -29.62 8.40 4.89
N ARG A 201 -28.84 9.35 4.34
CA ARG A 201 -27.65 9.93 5.00
C ARG A 201 -27.87 10.35 6.45
N SER A 202 -29.06 10.88 6.77
CA SER A 202 -29.44 11.27 8.13
C SER A 202 -29.44 10.12 9.14
N HIS A 203 -29.64 8.87 8.70
CA HIS A 203 -29.61 7.67 9.53
C HIS A 203 -28.20 7.12 9.80
N PHE A 204 -27.18 7.62 9.09
CA PHE A 204 -25.80 7.13 9.17
C PHE A 204 -24.86 8.11 9.89
N VAL A 205 -25.42 9.10 10.59
CA VAL A 205 -24.65 10.04 11.41
C VAL A 205 -24.02 9.30 12.59
N ARG A 206 -22.68 9.36 12.71
CA ARG A 206 -21.96 8.73 13.81
C ARG A 206 -22.34 9.37 15.14
N ALA A 207 -22.56 8.53 16.15
CA ALA A 207 -22.72 9.00 17.52
C ALA A 207 -21.47 9.75 17.96
N LYS A 208 -21.67 10.90 18.61
CA LYS A 208 -20.59 11.74 19.16
C LYS A 208 -20.87 12.00 20.63
N VAL A 209 -19.80 12.08 21.42
CA VAL A 209 -19.89 12.57 22.80
C VAL A 209 -20.22 14.05 22.72
N VAL A 210 -21.36 14.45 23.29
CA VAL A 210 -21.77 15.86 23.37
C VAL A 210 -20.74 16.61 24.19
N ASP A 211 -20.34 17.79 23.73
CA ASP A 211 -19.40 18.66 24.43
C ASP A 211 -18.00 18.05 24.69
N LYS A 212 -17.57 17.06 23.91
CA LYS A 212 -16.22 16.45 24.01
C LYS A 212 -15.10 17.49 24.10
N GLU A 213 -15.18 18.55 23.29
CA GLU A 213 -14.17 19.62 23.24
C GLU A 213 -14.06 20.42 24.56
N LYS A 214 -15.09 20.35 25.42
CA LYS A 214 -15.08 21.01 26.75
C LYS A 214 -14.40 20.15 27.82
N ILE A 215 -14.05 18.90 27.50
CA ILE A 215 -13.44 17.95 28.43
C ILE A 215 -11.96 17.82 28.11
N ASN A 216 -11.10 18.32 29.00
CA ASN A 216 -9.67 18.00 28.97
C ASN A 216 -9.40 16.78 29.85
N LEU A 217 -8.93 15.69 29.25
CA LEU A 217 -8.63 14.45 29.98
C LEU A 217 -7.49 14.63 30.99
N ASP A 218 -6.56 15.55 30.77
CA ASP A 218 -5.44 15.82 31.68
C ASP A 218 -5.90 16.35 33.04
N HIS A 219 -7.10 16.93 33.12
CA HIS A 219 -7.68 17.36 34.40
C HIS A 219 -8.16 16.19 35.26
N TYR A 220 -8.28 14.98 34.70
CA TYR A 220 -8.87 13.80 35.34
C TYR A 220 -7.91 12.60 35.39
N LEU A 221 -6.88 12.60 34.56
CA LEU A 221 -5.82 11.59 34.57
C LEU A 221 -4.63 12.18 35.34
N HIS A 222 -4.48 11.81 36.60
CA HIS A 222 -3.22 12.03 37.32
C HIS A 222 -2.17 11.05 36.79
N ASP A 223 -0.92 11.50 36.65
CA ASP A 223 0.21 10.72 36.15
C ASP A 223 0.20 9.28 36.69
N VAL A 224 0.01 8.32 35.79
CA VAL A 224 0.19 6.88 36.05
C VAL A 224 1.60 6.49 35.66
#